data_AF-A0AAW1ICW5-F1
#
_entry.id   AF-A0AAW1ICW5-F1
#
_cell.length_a   1.000
_cell.length_b   1.000
_cell.length_c   1.000
_cell.angle_alpha   90.00
_cell.angle_beta   90.00
_cell.angle_gamma   90.00
#
_symmetry.space_group_name_H-M   'P 1'
#
loop_
_entity.id
_entity.type
_entity.pdbx_description
1 polymer ?
#
loop_
_entity_poly.entity_id
_entity_poly.type
_entity_poly.pdbx_seq_one_letter_code
_entity_poly.pdbx_strand_id
1 'polypeptide(L)'
;MKERIGRMSREEGFPQSRLGSFTSAEIEFVRGSADFIGLNHYTSVVCADGEPAGFDRPSFGADRGGNCYTPAEWEASSSSWLKVVPWGLRKILKWTKDEYNDFEIIITENGYSDTTGDMDDCPRIKYLNVRIWFYQFSSVNKIIAGF
;
A
#
# COMPACT_ATOMS: atom_id res chain seq x y z
N MET A 1 7.64 -7.28 11.79
CA MET A 1 7.22 -6.05 12.50
C MET A 1 7.54 -6.08 14.00
N LYS A 2 6.90 -6.96 14.81
CA LYS A 2 7.09 -7.03 16.28
C LYS A 2 8.55 -7.13 16.72
N GLU A 3 9.30 -8.08 16.16
CA GLU A 3 10.71 -8.32 16.51
C GLU A 3 11.59 -7.11 16.23
N ARG A 4 11.44 -6.49 15.05
CA ARG A 4 12.24 -5.35 14.62
C ARG A 4 11.99 -4.12 15.48
N ILE A 5 10.72 -3.73 15.69
CA ILE A 5 10.40 -2.58 16.54
C ILE A 5 10.81 -2.85 17.99
N GLY A 6 10.65 -4.08 18.49
CA GLY A 6 11.15 -4.48 19.81
C GLY A 6 12.66 -4.33 19.95
N ARG A 7 13.43 -4.77 18.94
CA ARG A 7 14.89 -4.59 18.89
C ARG A 7 15.27 -3.11 18.86
N MET A 8 14.68 -2.33 17.96
CA MET A 8 14.99 -0.91 17.82
C MET A 8 14.62 -0.10 19.07
N SER A 9 13.49 -0.42 19.71
CA SER A 9 13.09 0.22 20.98
C SER A 9 14.14 0.02 22.07
N ARG A 10 14.74 -1.18 22.17
CA ARG A 10 15.83 -1.45 23.12
C ARG A 10 17.10 -0.67 22.78
N GLU A 11 17.47 -0.59 21.50
CA GLU A 11 18.64 0.17 21.04
C GLU A 11 18.49 1.68 21.29
N GLU A 12 17.26 2.18 21.22
CA GLU A 12 16.90 3.58 21.50
C GLU A 12 16.70 3.86 23.00
N GLY A 13 16.89 2.87 23.87
CA GLY A 13 16.81 3.02 25.33
C GLY A 13 15.39 3.01 25.92
N PHE A 14 14.38 2.60 25.16
CA PHE A 14 13.03 2.44 25.70
C PHE A 14 12.96 1.22 26.64
N PRO A 15 12.27 1.34 27.78
CA PRO A 15 12.13 0.24 28.75
C PRO A 15 11.24 -0.90 28.23
N GLN A 16 10.44 -0.64 27.20
CA GLN A 16 9.55 -1.60 26.55
C GLN A 16 9.43 -1.29 25.05
N SER A 17 8.85 -2.20 24.27
CA SER A 17 8.63 -1.94 22.84
C SER A 17 7.66 -0.77 22.64
N ARG A 18 7.97 0.10 21.67
CA ARG A 18 7.05 1.15 21.20
C ARG A 18 5.80 0.59 20.52
N LEU A 19 5.84 -0.67 20.04
CA LEU A 19 4.70 -1.34 19.45
C LEU A 19 3.91 -2.08 20.54
N GLY A 20 2.63 -1.73 20.70
CA GLY A 20 1.71 -2.43 21.58
C GLY A 20 1.57 -3.92 21.22
N SER A 21 1.24 -4.74 22.22
CA SER A 21 0.97 -6.16 22.04
C SER A 21 -0.47 -6.47 22.42
N PHE A 22 -1.14 -7.25 21.57
CA PHE A 22 -2.44 -7.82 21.91
C PHE A 22 -2.29 -9.00 22.86
N THR A 23 -3.20 -9.10 23.81
CA THR A 23 -3.48 -10.31 24.59
C THR A 23 -4.07 -11.40 23.70
N SER A 24 -4.05 -12.65 24.16
CA SER A 24 -4.66 -13.77 23.41
C SER A 24 -6.15 -13.54 23.14
N ALA A 25 -6.88 -12.98 24.10
CA ALA A 25 -8.30 -12.67 23.95
C ALA A 25 -8.56 -11.59 22.90
N GLU A 26 -7.73 -10.54 22.84
CA GLU A 26 -7.85 -9.50 21.81
C GLU A 26 -7.49 -10.03 20.41
N ILE A 27 -6.49 -10.91 20.30
CA ILE A 27 -6.16 -11.57 19.04
C ILE A 27 -7.34 -12.40 18.53
N GLU A 28 -7.98 -13.16 19.42
CA GLU A 28 -9.16 -13.96 19.10
C GLU A 28 -10.34 -13.07 18.70
N PHE A 29 -10.56 -11.98 19.43
CA PHE A 29 -11.65 -11.03 19.15
C PHE A 29 -11.54 -10.37 17.77
N VAL A 30 -10.33 -9.97 17.34
CA VAL A 30 -10.11 -9.27 16.07
C VAL A 30 -10.02 -10.24 14.89
N ARG A 31 -9.64 -11.50 15.11
CA ARG A 31 -9.45 -12.47 14.03
C ARG A 31 -10.80 -12.81 13.38
N GLY A 32 -10.91 -12.53 12.08
CA GLY A 32 -12.13 -12.81 11.30
C GLY A 32 -13.23 -11.77 11.48
N SER A 33 -12.92 -10.58 12.04
CA SER A 33 -13.90 -9.50 12.25
C SER A 33 -14.13 -8.63 11.00
N ALA A 34 -13.86 -9.15 9.80
CA ALA A 34 -14.05 -8.45 8.53
C ALA A 34 -14.86 -9.34 7.59
N ASP A 35 -15.62 -8.73 6.69
CA ASP A 35 -16.41 -9.42 5.65
C ASP A 35 -15.75 -9.33 4.26
N PHE A 36 -14.96 -8.29 4.02
CA PHE A 36 -14.17 -8.06 2.80
C PHE A 36 -12.93 -7.19 3.11
N ILE A 37 -11.99 -7.11 2.18
CA ILE A 37 -10.85 -6.18 2.20
C ILE A 37 -11.16 -4.97 1.30
N GLY A 38 -11.23 -3.79 1.91
CA GLY A 38 -11.19 -2.51 1.19
C GLY A 38 -9.77 -2.16 0.78
N LEU A 39 -9.53 -1.95 -0.52
CA LEU A 39 -8.21 -1.65 -1.05
C LEU A 39 -8.18 -0.28 -1.75
N ASN A 40 -7.32 0.60 -1.26
CA ASN A 40 -6.94 1.84 -1.93
C ASN A 40 -5.58 1.64 -2.60
N HIS A 41 -5.50 1.79 -3.92
CA HIS A 41 -4.23 1.63 -4.63
C HIS A 41 -4.02 2.70 -5.70
N TYR A 42 -2.88 3.39 -5.63
CA TYR A 42 -2.58 4.55 -6.48
C TYR A 42 -1.25 4.45 -7.20
N THR A 43 -0.22 3.87 -6.58
CA THR A 43 1.14 3.86 -7.12
C THR A 43 1.89 2.63 -6.60
N SER A 44 3.12 2.46 -7.04
CA SER A 44 4.05 1.50 -6.46
C SER A 44 5.38 2.16 -6.16
N VAL A 45 6.25 1.45 -5.44
CA VAL A 45 7.63 1.82 -5.18
C VAL A 45 8.51 0.59 -5.38
N VAL A 46 9.79 0.80 -5.63
CA VAL A 46 10.80 -0.26 -5.62
C VAL A 46 11.42 -0.27 -4.24
N CYS A 47 11.43 -1.44 -3.58
CA CYS A 47 12.06 -1.61 -2.27
C CYS A 47 13.14 -2.70 -2.34
N ALA A 48 14.19 -2.51 -1.56
CA ALA A 48 15.22 -3.51 -1.28
C ALA A 48 15.48 -3.59 0.22
N ASP A 49 15.94 -4.75 0.68
CA ASP A 49 16.35 -4.92 2.08
C ASP A 49 17.47 -3.95 2.44
N GLY A 50 17.42 -3.41 3.65
CA GLY A 50 18.46 -2.52 4.14
C GLY A 50 17.99 -1.66 5.31
N GLU A 51 18.95 -1.09 6.02
CA GLU A 51 18.65 -0.16 7.11
C GLU A 51 18.22 1.20 6.53
N PRO A 52 17.02 1.72 6.87
CA PRO A 52 16.57 3.01 6.38
C PRO A 52 17.44 4.15 6.91
N ALA A 53 17.92 5.00 6.00
CA ALA A 53 18.63 6.23 6.31
C ALA A 53 17.73 7.46 6.10
N GLY A 54 18.06 8.57 6.76
CA GLY A 54 17.34 9.84 6.60
C GLY A 54 16.01 9.94 7.34
N PHE A 55 15.76 9.05 8.30
CA PHE A 55 14.60 9.10 9.19
C PHE A 55 15.05 9.37 10.62
N ASP A 56 14.32 10.26 11.30
CA ASP A 56 14.46 10.43 12.74
C ASP A 56 14.15 9.12 13.46
N ARG A 57 14.83 8.92 14.59
CA ARG A 57 14.61 7.76 15.46
C ARG A 57 14.03 8.26 16.78
N PRO A 58 12.87 7.75 17.23
CA PRO A 58 12.06 6.69 16.61
C PRO A 58 11.13 7.18 15.48
N SER A 59 10.93 6.38 14.43
CA SER A 59 9.87 6.61 13.44
C SER A 59 9.51 5.35 12.66
N PHE A 60 8.30 5.32 12.07
CA PHE A 60 7.87 4.23 11.17
C PHE A 60 8.84 4.03 10.00
N GLY A 61 9.38 5.12 9.45
CA GLY A 61 10.35 5.09 8.36
C GLY A 61 11.65 4.37 8.75
N ALA A 62 12.15 4.60 9.97
CA ALA A 62 13.31 3.89 10.50
C ALA A 62 13.01 2.40 10.82
N ASP A 63 11.79 2.12 11.26
CA ASP A 63 11.35 0.79 11.69
C ASP A 63 11.07 -0.18 10.52
N ARG A 64 10.92 0.30 9.27
CA ARG A 64 10.42 -0.51 8.14
C ARG A 64 11.38 -1.61 7.62
N GLY A 65 12.69 -1.47 7.83
CA GLY A 65 13.69 -2.49 7.47
C GLY A 65 13.96 -2.68 5.98
N GLY A 66 13.66 -1.67 5.18
CA GLY A 66 14.00 -1.64 3.76
C GLY A 66 14.17 -0.22 3.25
N ASN A 67 14.82 -0.08 2.10
CA ASN A 67 14.95 1.18 1.38
C ASN A 67 14.07 1.15 0.15
N CYS A 68 13.08 2.04 0.12
CA CYS A 68 12.15 2.20 -0.99
C CYS A 68 12.37 3.52 -1.71
N TYR A 69 12.29 3.49 -3.03
CA TYR A 69 12.35 4.66 -3.89
C TYR A 69 11.37 4.51 -5.06
N THR A 70 11.12 5.63 -5.72
CA THR A 70 10.28 5.70 -6.90
C THR A 70 11.17 6.02 -8.11
N PRO A 71 11.29 5.10 -9.08
CA PRO A 71 12.06 5.36 -10.29
C PRO A 71 11.58 6.65 -11.01
N ALA A 72 12.55 7.46 -11.44
CA ALA A 72 12.29 8.77 -12.03
C ALA A 72 11.62 8.66 -13.40
N GLU A 73 11.93 7.58 -14.13
CA GLU A 73 11.42 7.24 -15.45
C GLU A 73 9.93 6.84 -15.46
N TRP A 74 9.35 6.54 -14.29
CA TRP A 74 7.91 6.27 -14.22
C TRP A 74 7.13 7.57 -14.45
N GLU A 75 6.10 7.47 -15.30
CA GLU A 75 5.20 8.57 -15.66
C GLU A 75 4.61 9.19 -14.38
N ALA A 76 4.82 10.49 -14.21
CA ALA A 76 4.39 11.25 -13.04
C ALA A 76 2.97 11.78 -13.24
N SER A 77 2.22 11.82 -12.16
CA SER A 77 1.02 12.66 -12.07
C SER A 77 1.36 14.03 -11.49
N SER A 78 0.35 14.85 -11.23
CA SER A 78 0.52 16.13 -10.55
C SER A 78 0.82 16.01 -9.05
N SER A 79 0.65 14.82 -8.46
CA SER A 79 1.07 14.55 -7.09
C SER A 79 2.47 13.93 -7.07
N SER A 80 3.39 14.53 -6.30
CA SER A 80 4.81 14.11 -6.23
C SER A 80 5.01 12.64 -5.84
N TRP A 81 4.09 12.05 -5.08
CA TRP A 81 4.14 10.67 -4.62
C TRP A 81 3.50 9.66 -5.59
N LEU A 82 2.70 10.11 -6.56
CA LEU A 82 1.88 9.24 -7.41
C LEU A 82 2.52 9.10 -8.79
N LYS A 83 2.96 7.88 -9.09
CA LYS A 83 3.44 7.44 -10.40
C LYS A 83 2.48 6.43 -11.04
N VAL A 84 2.43 6.43 -12.36
CA VAL A 84 1.58 5.52 -13.13
C VAL A 84 2.24 4.15 -13.22
N VAL A 85 1.86 3.24 -12.31
CA VAL A 85 2.39 1.87 -12.24
C VAL A 85 1.26 0.84 -12.26
N PRO A 86 0.59 0.64 -13.40
CA PRO A 86 -0.64 -0.15 -13.44
C PRO A 86 -0.43 -1.64 -13.17
N TRP A 87 0.74 -2.20 -13.50
CA TRP A 87 1.07 -3.59 -13.17
C TRP A 87 1.24 -3.83 -11.67
N GLY A 88 1.53 -2.80 -10.88
CA GLY A 88 1.66 -2.89 -9.43
C GLY A 88 0.34 -3.29 -8.76
N LEU A 89 -0.77 -2.82 -9.32
CA LEU A 89 -2.12 -3.16 -8.88
C LEU A 89 -2.41 -4.66 -9.00
N ARG A 90 -2.04 -5.26 -10.15
CA ARG A 90 -2.17 -6.71 -10.32
C ARG A 90 -1.33 -7.48 -9.29
N LYS A 91 -0.12 -7.00 -9.00
CA LYS A 91 0.76 -7.63 -8.01
C LYS A 91 0.17 -7.58 -6.60
N ILE A 92 -0.34 -6.44 -6.16
CA ILE A 92 -0.94 -6.33 -4.83
C ILE A 92 -2.24 -7.14 -4.73
N LEU A 93 -3.08 -7.14 -5.77
CA LEU A 93 -4.30 -7.98 -5.78
C LEU A 93 -3.97 -9.47 -5.66
N LYS A 94 -2.97 -9.95 -6.41
CA LYS A 94 -2.51 -11.33 -6.30
C LYS A 94 -1.95 -11.62 -4.90
N TRP A 95 -1.09 -10.75 -4.38
CA TRP A 95 -0.50 -10.95 -3.06
C TRP A 95 -1.56 -10.99 -1.96
N THR A 96 -2.53 -10.07 -1.98
CA THR A 96 -3.64 -10.05 -1.02
C THR A 96 -4.47 -11.32 -1.11
N LYS A 97 -4.76 -11.81 -2.32
CA LYS A 97 -5.48 -13.07 -2.53
C LYS A 97 -4.73 -14.27 -1.95
N ASP A 98 -3.42 -14.35 -2.20
CA ASP A 98 -2.59 -15.45 -1.69
C ASP A 98 -2.43 -15.39 -0.16
N GLU A 99 -2.26 -14.19 0.42
CA GLU A 99 -1.99 -13.98 1.85
C GLU A 99 -3.25 -14.14 2.71
N TYR A 100 -4.39 -13.66 2.23
CA TYR A 100 -5.65 -13.63 2.98
C TYR A 100 -6.65 -14.70 2.53
N ASN A 101 -6.17 -15.80 1.96
CA ASN A 101 -6.99 -16.97 1.60
C ASN A 101 -8.18 -16.61 0.69
N ASP A 102 -7.92 -15.85 -0.37
CA ASP A 102 -8.90 -15.42 -1.36
C ASP A 102 -10.13 -14.71 -0.80
N PHE A 103 -9.90 -13.91 0.26
CA PHE A 103 -10.93 -13.06 0.84
C PHE A 103 -11.46 -12.05 -0.19
N GLU A 104 -12.76 -11.69 -0.11
CA GLU A 104 -13.35 -10.75 -1.06
C GLU A 104 -12.61 -9.40 -1.02
N ILE A 105 -12.18 -8.90 -2.19
CA ILE A 105 -11.49 -7.61 -2.31
C ILE A 105 -12.41 -6.64 -3.04
N ILE A 106 -12.62 -5.46 -2.43
CA ILE A 106 -13.29 -4.32 -3.03
C ILE A 106 -12.29 -3.18 -3.15
N ILE A 107 -12.09 -2.69 -4.36
CA ILE A 107 -11.29 -1.48 -4.56
C ILE A 107 -12.16 -0.29 -4.20
N THR A 108 -11.76 0.42 -3.15
CA THR A 108 -12.48 1.57 -2.60
C THR A 108 -11.93 2.89 -3.14
N GLU A 109 -10.66 2.93 -3.55
CA GLU A 109 -10.08 4.10 -4.22
C GLU A 109 -9.06 3.72 -5.29
N ASN A 110 -9.16 4.43 -6.42
CA ASN A 110 -8.22 4.36 -7.52
C ASN A 110 -8.33 5.65 -8.35
N GLY A 111 -7.37 6.57 -8.19
CA GLY A 111 -7.43 7.88 -8.83
C GLY A 111 -6.10 8.30 -9.45
N TYR A 112 -6.17 9.39 -10.23
CA TYR A 112 -5.04 10.06 -10.87
C TYR A 112 -5.21 11.56 -10.66
N SER A 113 -4.14 12.26 -10.29
CA SER A 113 -4.17 13.71 -10.11
C SER A 113 -3.62 14.45 -11.32
N ASP A 114 -4.35 15.47 -11.76
CA ASP A 114 -3.90 16.46 -12.72
C ASP A 114 -3.77 17.85 -12.07
N THR A 115 -3.20 18.79 -12.80
CA THR A 115 -3.05 20.20 -12.38
C THR A 115 -3.72 21.16 -13.33
N THR A 116 -4.14 20.70 -14.51
CA THR A 116 -4.71 21.59 -15.51
C THR A 116 -6.18 21.85 -15.24
N GLY A 117 -6.89 20.92 -14.59
CA GLY A 117 -8.33 21.03 -14.37
C GLY A 117 -9.13 21.02 -15.69
N ASP A 118 -8.50 20.58 -16.78
CA ASP A 118 -9.13 20.50 -18.08
C ASP A 118 -10.17 19.37 -18.09
N MET A 119 -11.30 19.60 -18.77
CA MET A 119 -12.30 18.55 -18.98
C MET A 119 -11.86 17.50 -20.01
N ASP A 120 -10.83 17.80 -20.81
CA ASP A 120 -10.17 16.84 -21.71
C ASP A 120 -8.92 16.27 -21.05
N ASP A 121 -9.16 15.25 -20.23
CA ASP A 121 -8.23 14.68 -19.26
C ASP A 121 -7.71 13.31 -19.71
N CYS A 122 -7.26 13.25 -20.97
CA CYS A 122 -6.70 12.04 -21.59
C CYS A 122 -5.72 11.24 -20.70
N PRO A 123 -4.81 11.85 -19.90
CA PRO A 123 -3.96 11.11 -18.97
C PRO A 123 -4.72 10.31 -17.90
N ARG A 124 -5.78 10.90 -17.32
CA ARG A 124 -6.63 10.21 -16.32
C ARG A 124 -7.41 9.08 -16.98
N ILE A 125 -7.94 9.30 -18.19
CA ILE A 125 -8.60 8.24 -18.99
C ILE A 125 -7.65 7.07 -19.24
N LYS A 126 -6.41 7.34 -19.68
CA LYS A 126 -5.37 6.32 -19.90
C LYS A 126 -5.06 5.55 -18.61
N TYR A 127 -4.89 6.26 -17.49
CA TYR A 127 -4.64 5.65 -16.18
C TYR A 127 -5.76 4.68 -15.77
N LEU A 128 -7.02 5.11 -15.89
CA LEU A 128 -8.17 4.31 -15.51
C LEU A 128 -8.35 3.09 -16.43
N ASN A 129 -8.27 3.27 -17.75
CA ASN A 129 -8.47 2.20 -18.72
C ASN A 129 -7.47 1.06 -18.55
N VAL A 130 -6.18 1.37 -18.37
CA VAL A 130 -5.15 0.34 -18.21
C VAL A 130 -5.39 -0.45 -16.91
N ARG A 131 -5.83 0.21 -15.83
CA ARG A 131 -6.12 -0.46 -14.57
C ARG A 131 -7.39 -1.31 -14.60
N ILE A 132 -8.43 -0.85 -15.29
CA ILE A 132 -9.65 -1.63 -15.54
C ILE A 132 -9.33 -2.92 -16.27
N TRP A 133 -8.44 -2.85 -17.28
CA TRP A 133 -7.96 -4.04 -17.97
C TRP A 133 -7.30 -5.03 -16.99
N PHE A 134 -6.41 -4.57 -16.11
CA PHE A 134 -5.80 -5.45 -15.10
C PHE A 134 -6.83 -6.07 -14.13
N TYR A 135 -7.96 -5.43 -13.84
CA TYR A 135 -9.00 -6.00 -12.99
C TYR A 135 -9.71 -7.18 -13.64
N GLN A 136 -10.08 -7.05 -14.92
CA GLN A 136 -10.84 -8.07 -15.64
C GLN A 136 -10.09 -9.42 -15.72
N PHE A 137 -8.75 -9.39 -15.65
CA PHE A 137 -7.92 -10.59 -15.65
C PHE A 137 -7.51 -11.08 -14.25
N SER A 138 -7.88 -10.36 -13.17
CA SER A 138 -7.43 -10.65 -11.81
C SER A 138 -8.48 -11.32 -10.91
N SER A 139 -9.66 -11.67 -11.42
CA SER A 139 -10.76 -12.29 -10.65
C SER A 139 -11.23 -11.43 -9.46
N VAL A 140 -11.28 -10.10 -9.62
CA VAL A 140 -11.80 -9.18 -8.60
C VAL A 140 -13.33 -9.22 -8.62
N ASN A 141 -13.97 -9.40 -7.46
CA ASN A 141 -15.41 -9.65 -7.36
C ASN A 141 -16.26 -8.38 -7.53
N LYS A 142 -15.82 -7.21 -7.03
CA LYS A 142 -16.56 -5.94 -7.11
C LYS A 142 -15.63 -4.72 -7.08
N ILE A 143 -16.05 -3.64 -7.77
CA ILE A 143 -15.40 -2.33 -7.74
C ILE A 143 -16.44 -1.30 -7.30
N ILE A 144 -16.09 -0.46 -6.32
CA ILE A 144 -16.81 0.77 -6.04
C ILE A 144 -15.88 1.89 -6.49
N ALA A 145 -16.07 2.40 -7.71
CA ALA A 145 -15.29 3.53 -8.17
C ALA A 145 -15.78 4.79 -7.45
N GLY A 146 -15.01 5.25 -6.46
CA GLY A 146 -15.13 6.62 -5.94
C GLY A 146 -14.54 7.59 -6.97
N PHE A 147 -15.35 8.57 -7.39
CA PHE A 147 -15.00 9.64 -8.33
C PHE A 147 -14.01 10.64 -7.72
#